data_AF-A0A6I2Y8V5-F1
#
_entry.id   AF-A0A6I2Y8V5-F1
#
_cell.length_a   1.000
_cell.length_b   1.000
_cell.length_c   1.000
_cell.angle_alpha   90.00
_cell.angle_beta   90.00
_cell.angle_gamma   90.00
#
_symmetry.space_group_name_H-M   'P 1'
#
loop_
_entity.id
_entity.type
_entity.pdbx_description
1 polymer ?
#
loop_
_entity_poly.entity_id
_entity_poly.type
_entity_poly.pdbx_seq_one_letter_code
_entity_poly.pdbx_strand_id
1 'polypeptide(L)'
;MRRPLGDDPAATFRKAADKAVAAFRADPSVLGRTITLPFGAMPGGMVVGLFTTDSFTHAWDLAKATGQSTDLDPELAETVLGAVKTFVTADLRKPGYFDQEKPVPANATAADCVAAYLGRDA
;
A
#
# COMPACT_ATOMS: atom_id res chain seq x y z
N MET A 1 13.93 17.90 -2.01
CA MET A 1 14.39 18.30 -0.66
C MET A 1 13.82 17.28 0.35
N ARG A 2 14.66 16.48 1.03
CA ARG A 2 14.18 15.59 2.09
C ARG A 2 13.84 16.44 3.30
N ARG A 3 12.57 16.46 3.72
CA ARG A 3 12.17 17.07 5.00
C ARG A 3 12.68 16.18 6.13
N PRO A 4 13.41 16.70 7.13
CA PRO A 4 13.81 15.90 8.28
C PRO A 4 12.57 15.38 9.01
N LEU A 5 12.58 14.10 9.41
CA LEU A 5 11.47 13.46 10.14
C LEU A 5 11.41 13.88 11.63
N GLY A 6 12.43 14.60 12.12
CA GLY A 6 12.55 14.99 13.52
C GLY A 6 12.95 13.82 14.43
N ASP A 7 12.94 14.08 15.74
CA ASP A 7 13.36 13.11 16.77
C ASP A 7 12.33 11.98 17.01
N ASP A 8 11.09 12.16 16.52
CA ASP A 8 10.03 11.15 16.56
C ASP A 8 9.44 10.91 15.15
N PRO A 9 10.06 10.02 14.34
CA PRO A 9 9.58 9.67 13.02
C PRO A 9 8.17 9.07 13.03
N ALA A 10 7.79 8.34 14.09
CA ALA A 10 6.50 7.68 14.20
C ALA A 10 5.37 8.70 14.39
N ALA A 11 5.56 9.69 15.28
CA ALA A 11 4.62 10.78 15.44
C ALA A 11 4.52 11.65 14.18
N THR A 12 5.65 11.92 13.52
CA THR A 12 5.67 12.65 12.25
C THR A 12 4.87 11.94 11.17
N PHE A 13 5.04 10.62 11.02
CA PHE A 13 4.25 9.81 10.09
C PHE A 13 2.75 9.85 10.43
N ARG A 14 2.38 9.61 11.69
CA ARG A 14 0.97 9.61 12.13
C ARG A 14 0.27 10.93 11.82
N LYS A 15 0.92 12.05 12.14
CA LYS A 15 0.41 13.40 11.82
C LYS A 15 0.20 13.61 10.32
N ALA A 16 1.10 13.09 9.48
CA ALA A 16 0.96 13.18 8.03
C ALA A 16 -0.20 12.31 7.52
N ALA A 17 -0.34 11.09 8.03
CA ALA A 17 -1.44 10.19 7.72
C ALA A 17 -2.79 10.79 8.11
N ASP A 18 -2.92 11.31 9.34
CA ASP A 18 -4.14 11.96 9.83
C ASP A 18 -4.55 13.14 8.95
N LYS A 19 -3.58 13.97 8.53
CA LYS A 19 -3.83 15.09 7.62
C LYS A 19 -4.31 14.62 6.25
N ALA A 20 -3.69 13.57 5.69
CA ALA A 20 -4.10 13.02 4.40
C ALA A 20 -5.52 12.46 4.45
N VAL A 21 -5.82 11.64 5.47
CA VAL A 21 -7.16 11.07 5.69
C VAL A 21 -8.20 12.18 5.88
N ALA A 22 -7.91 13.19 6.69
CA ALA A 22 -8.81 14.32 6.89
C ALA A 22 -9.10 15.09 5.59
N ALA A 23 -8.10 15.27 4.72
CA ALA A 23 -8.27 15.96 3.45
C ALA A 23 -9.23 15.22 2.50
N PHE A 24 -9.09 13.89 2.38
CA PHE A 24 -10.01 13.08 1.56
C PHE A 24 -11.42 13.00 2.15
N ARG A 25 -11.55 13.01 3.48
CA ARG A 25 -12.85 13.01 4.16
C ARG A 25 -13.58 14.35 4.06
N ALA A 26 -12.85 15.46 4.06
CA ALA A 26 -13.44 16.80 4.00
C ALA A 26 -14.12 17.10 2.66
N ASP A 27 -13.64 16.51 1.56
CA ASP A 27 -14.22 16.66 0.23
C ASP A 27 -14.20 15.31 -0.53
N PRO A 28 -15.29 14.51 -0.43
CA PRO A 28 -15.40 13.25 -1.15
C PRO A 28 -15.31 13.39 -2.68
N SER A 29 -15.59 14.57 -3.24
CA SER A 29 -15.49 14.80 -4.69
C SER A 29 -14.05 14.67 -5.20
N VAL A 30 -13.05 14.81 -4.30
CA VAL A 30 -11.63 14.59 -4.61
C VAL A 30 -11.37 13.20 -5.17
N LEU A 31 -12.18 12.19 -4.80
CA LEU A 31 -12.02 10.84 -5.34
C LEU A 31 -12.23 10.76 -6.86
N GLY A 32 -13.08 11.63 -7.41
CA GLY A 32 -13.31 11.73 -8.86
C GLY A 32 -12.39 12.73 -9.58
N ARG A 33 -11.68 13.58 -8.83
CA ARG A 33 -10.80 14.62 -9.41
C ARG A 33 -9.47 14.03 -9.82
N THR A 34 -8.92 14.50 -10.93
CA THR A 34 -7.57 14.15 -11.35
C THR A 34 -6.53 14.79 -10.43
N ILE A 35 -5.64 13.96 -9.89
CA ILE A 35 -4.48 14.36 -9.08
C ILE A 35 -3.22 14.06 -9.87
N THR A 36 -2.31 15.03 -9.99
CA THR A 36 -1.02 14.87 -10.65
C THR A 36 0.07 14.53 -9.63
N LEU A 37 0.70 13.37 -9.82
CA LEU A 37 1.85 12.87 -9.07
C LEU A 37 3.10 12.90 -9.97
N PRO A 38 4.32 12.80 -9.40
CA PRO A 38 5.57 12.83 -10.19
C PRO A 38 5.66 11.77 -11.30
N PHE A 39 4.88 10.69 -11.20
CA PHE A 39 4.88 9.57 -12.13
C PHE A 39 3.58 9.43 -12.93
N GLY A 40 2.65 10.39 -12.84
CA GLY A 40 1.43 10.37 -13.66
C GLY A 40 0.24 11.11 -13.03
N ALA A 41 -0.82 11.27 -13.81
CA ALA A 41 -2.08 11.86 -13.38
C ALA A 41 -3.19 10.79 -13.34
N MET A 42 -3.96 10.73 -12.25
CA MET A 42 -5.01 9.72 -12.06
C MET A 42 -6.14 10.25 -11.16
N PRO A 43 -7.35 9.65 -11.19
CA PRO A 43 -8.42 9.98 -10.26
C PRO A 43 -8.00 9.81 -8.80
N GLY A 44 -8.48 10.67 -7.90
CA GLY A 44 -8.11 10.64 -6.48
C GLY A 44 -8.42 9.31 -5.78
N GLY A 45 -9.46 8.59 -6.21
CA GLY A 45 -9.74 7.24 -5.71
C GLY A 45 -8.60 6.25 -6.00
N MET A 46 -7.98 6.35 -7.18
CA MET A 46 -6.79 5.54 -7.50
C MET A 46 -5.59 5.96 -6.66
N VAL A 47 -5.43 7.25 -6.36
CA VAL A 47 -4.38 7.74 -5.46
C VAL A 47 -4.54 7.18 -4.06
N VAL A 48 -5.76 7.13 -3.53
CA VAL A 48 -6.05 6.49 -2.23
C VAL A 48 -5.67 5.01 -2.28
N GLY A 49 -6.12 4.27 -3.30
CA GLY A 49 -5.80 2.85 -3.44
C GLY A 49 -4.29 2.58 -3.52
N LEU A 50 -3.54 3.44 -4.23
CA LEU A 50 -2.09 3.35 -4.34
C LEU A 50 -1.39 3.50 -2.97
N PHE A 51 -1.68 4.57 -2.24
CA PHE A 51 -1.04 4.81 -0.94
C PHE A 51 -1.51 3.85 0.15
N THR A 52 -2.75 3.37 0.08
CA THR A 52 -3.24 2.30 0.96
C THR A 52 -2.47 1.01 0.71
N THR A 53 -2.27 0.62 -0.56
CA THR A 53 -1.47 -0.57 -0.90
C THR A 53 -0.04 -0.41 -0.39
N ASP A 54 0.63 0.70 -0.71
CA ASP A 54 2.01 0.98 -0.30
C ASP A 54 2.19 0.88 1.22
N SER A 55 1.31 1.53 1.98
CA SER A 55 1.34 1.51 3.44
C SER A 55 1.06 0.13 4.01
N PHE A 56 0.06 -0.58 3.47
CA PHE A 56 -0.30 -1.93 3.91
C PHE A 56 0.85 -2.91 3.68
N THR A 57 1.43 -2.88 2.48
CA THR A 57 2.54 -3.74 2.11
C THR A 57 3.77 -3.49 2.99
N HIS A 58 4.09 -2.23 3.28
CA HIS A 58 5.22 -1.92 4.17
C HIS A 58 4.94 -2.19 5.65
N ALA A 59 3.68 -2.13 6.09
CA ALA A 59 3.29 -2.64 7.40
C ALA A 59 3.52 -4.16 7.50
N TRP A 60 3.21 -4.91 6.44
CA TRP A 60 3.50 -6.34 6.36
C TRP A 60 5.01 -6.62 6.39
N ASP A 61 5.80 -5.86 5.62
CA ASP A 61 7.27 -5.97 5.60
C ASP A 61 7.85 -5.78 7.01
N LEU A 62 7.37 -4.78 7.75
CA LEU A 62 7.79 -4.51 9.13
C LEU A 62 7.35 -5.60 10.10
N ALA A 63 6.11 -6.09 9.99
CA ALA A 63 5.60 -7.16 10.84
C ALA A 63 6.45 -8.42 10.68
N LYS A 64 6.72 -8.83 9.43
CA LYS A 64 7.57 -9.97 9.10
C LYS A 64 9.00 -9.78 9.63
N ALA A 65 9.62 -8.63 9.37
CA ALA A 65 11.00 -8.35 9.77
C ALA A 65 11.20 -8.28 11.29
N THR A 66 10.14 -7.98 12.05
CA THR A 66 10.18 -7.85 13.52
C THR A 66 9.59 -9.05 14.24
N GLY A 67 9.16 -10.10 13.53
CA GLY A 67 8.57 -11.31 14.12
C GLY A 67 7.17 -11.09 14.70
N GLN A 68 6.45 -10.05 14.28
CA GLN A 68 5.05 -9.82 14.63
C GLN A 68 4.13 -10.61 13.69
N SER A 69 2.84 -10.70 14.06
CA SER A 69 1.82 -11.31 13.19
C SER A 69 1.70 -10.54 11.88
N THR A 70 1.73 -11.26 10.75
CA THR A 70 1.45 -10.72 9.42
C THR A 70 -0.04 -10.75 9.08
N ASP A 71 -0.90 -11.31 9.95
CA ASP A 71 -2.36 -11.28 9.84
C ASP A 71 -2.89 -9.87 10.14
N LEU A 72 -2.56 -8.94 9.25
CA LEU A 72 -3.08 -7.58 9.25
C LEU A 72 -4.56 -7.61 8.87
N ASP A 73 -5.31 -6.57 9.28
CA ASP A 73 -6.76 -6.39 9.04
C ASP A 73 -7.28 -7.18 7.81
N PRO A 74 -7.99 -8.31 8.03
CA PRO A 74 -8.35 -9.22 6.94
C PRO A 74 -9.26 -8.60 5.88
N GLU A 75 -10.16 -7.68 6.27
CA GLU A 75 -11.07 -7.01 5.34
C GLU A 75 -10.31 -6.03 4.44
N LEU A 76 -9.39 -5.27 5.04
CA LEU A 76 -8.49 -4.41 4.29
C LEU A 76 -7.56 -5.23 3.39
N ALA A 77 -7.04 -6.35 3.87
CA ALA A 77 -6.15 -7.23 3.12
C ALA A 77 -6.83 -7.76 1.84
N GLU A 78 -8.08 -8.22 1.92
CA GLU A 78 -8.86 -8.65 0.75
C GLU A 78 -9.11 -7.50 -0.23
N THR A 79 -9.42 -6.31 0.29
CA THR A 79 -9.60 -5.11 -0.53
C THR A 79 -8.32 -4.75 -1.29
N VAL A 80 -7.18 -4.78 -0.60
CA VAL A 80 -5.87 -4.53 -1.19
C VAL A 80 -5.52 -5.63 -2.20
N LEU A 81 -5.82 -6.90 -1.90
CA LEU A 81 -5.57 -8.02 -2.81
C LEU A 81 -6.31 -7.87 -4.14
N GLY A 82 -7.59 -7.49 -4.09
CA GLY A 82 -8.37 -7.19 -5.30
C GLY A 82 -7.79 -6.01 -6.07
N ALA A 83 -7.37 -4.95 -5.36
CA ALA A 83 -6.76 -3.78 -5.98
C ALA A 83 -5.44 -4.15 -6.69
N VAL A 84 -4.48 -4.79 -6.01
CA VAL A 84 -3.16 -5.11 -6.59
C VAL A 84 -3.29 -6.03 -7.79
N LYS A 85 -4.23 -6.98 -7.78
CA LYS A 85 -4.51 -7.85 -8.94
C LYS A 85 -5.05 -7.10 -10.16
N THR A 86 -5.63 -5.92 -9.95
CA THR A 86 -6.16 -5.08 -11.03
C THR A 86 -5.08 -4.22 -11.67
N PHE A 87 -4.15 -3.65 -10.89
CA PHE A 87 -3.17 -2.69 -11.42
C PHE A 87 -1.74 -3.24 -11.57
N VAL A 88 -1.33 -4.28 -10.81
CA VAL A 88 -0.01 -4.92 -10.99
C VAL A 88 -0.08 -5.98 -12.08
N THR A 89 -0.07 -5.52 -13.32
CA THR A 89 -0.12 -6.37 -14.52
C THR A 89 1.27 -6.88 -14.92
N ALA A 90 1.32 -7.78 -15.92
CA ALA A 90 2.56 -8.35 -16.43
C ALA A 90 3.60 -7.30 -16.86
N ASP A 91 3.18 -6.15 -17.41
CA ASP A 91 4.07 -5.07 -17.86
C ASP A 91 4.78 -4.33 -16.72
N LEU A 92 4.28 -4.48 -15.49
CA LEU A 92 4.89 -3.96 -14.27
C LEU A 92 5.78 -4.99 -13.57
N ARG A 93 5.81 -6.25 -14.01
CA ARG A 93 6.68 -7.28 -13.46
C ARG A 93 8.05 -7.30 -14.14
N LYS A 94 8.85 -6.26 -13.86
CA LYS A 94 10.17 -6.00 -14.46
C LYS A 94 11.11 -5.32 -13.46
N PRO A 95 12.44 -5.35 -13.69
CA PRO A 95 13.41 -4.74 -12.78
C PRO A 95 13.08 -3.28 -12.44
N GLY A 96 13.07 -2.96 -11.14
CA GLY A 96 12.74 -1.62 -10.62
C GLY A 96 11.26 -1.38 -10.34
N TYR A 97 10.39 -2.35 -10.60
CA TYR A 97 8.95 -2.28 -10.30
C TYR A 97 8.55 -3.43 -9.36
N PHE A 98 7.89 -4.48 -9.86
CA PHE A 98 7.50 -5.65 -9.08
C PHE A 98 8.25 -6.89 -9.56
N ASP A 99 8.61 -7.77 -8.63
CA ASP A 99 9.09 -9.12 -8.96
C ASP A 99 7.94 -10.02 -9.42
N GLN A 100 8.24 -11.28 -9.76
CA GLN A 100 7.22 -12.29 -10.03
C GLN A 100 6.40 -12.59 -8.77
N GLU A 101 5.12 -12.91 -8.94
CA GLU A 101 4.30 -13.43 -7.84
C GLU A 101 4.92 -14.73 -7.31
N LYS A 102 4.89 -14.88 -5.98
CA LYS A 102 5.42 -16.04 -5.28
C LYS A 102 4.30 -16.98 -4.83
N PRO A 103 4.56 -18.29 -4.72
CA PRO A 103 3.58 -19.23 -4.20
C PRO A 103 3.28 -18.94 -2.73
N VAL A 104 2.03 -19.18 -2.33
CA VAL A 104 1.59 -19.13 -0.92
C VAL A 104 0.93 -20.44 -0.52
N PRO A 105 1.02 -20.85 0.76
CA PRO A 105 0.24 -21.96 1.29
C PRO A 105 -1.27 -21.74 1.10
N ALA A 106 -2.03 -22.83 0.94
CA ALA A 106 -3.48 -22.76 0.75
C ALA A 106 -4.24 -22.12 1.93
N ASN A 107 -3.63 -22.09 3.11
CA ASN A 107 -4.15 -21.49 4.33
C ASN A 107 -3.47 -20.15 4.68
N ALA A 108 -2.78 -19.52 3.73
CA ALA A 108 -2.16 -18.21 3.93
C ALA A 108 -3.22 -17.14 4.21
N THR A 109 -2.85 -16.13 5.00
CA THR A 109 -3.72 -14.99 5.25
C THR A 109 -3.88 -14.17 3.96
N ALA A 110 -4.92 -13.34 3.88
CA ALA A 110 -5.07 -12.40 2.77
C ALA A 110 -3.88 -11.44 2.68
N ALA A 111 -3.30 -11.05 3.82
CA ALA A 111 -2.13 -10.19 3.88
C ALA A 111 -0.87 -10.86 3.29
N ASP A 112 -0.66 -12.14 3.60
CA ASP A 112 0.42 -12.94 3.01
C ASP A 112 0.21 -13.13 1.50
N CYS A 113 -1.04 -13.33 1.07
CA CYS A 113 -1.40 -13.36 -0.36
C CYS A 113 -1.05 -12.04 -1.07
N VAL A 114 -1.32 -10.88 -0.45
CA VAL A 114 -0.90 -9.57 -0.99
C VAL A 114 0.61 -9.51 -1.12
N ALA A 115 1.34 -9.86 -0.06
CA ALA A 115 2.80 -9.79 -0.04
C ALA A 115 3.42 -10.65 -1.14
N ALA A 116 2.98 -11.90 -1.26
CA ALA A 116 3.46 -12.83 -2.28
C ALA A 116 3.06 -12.40 -3.70
N TYR A 117 1.85 -11.88 -3.90
CA TYR A 117 1.44 -11.30 -5.19
C TYR A 117 2.37 -10.16 -5.62
N LEU A 118 2.85 -9.36 -4.66
CA LEU A 118 3.79 -8.27 -4.87
C LEU A 118 5.27 -8.70 -4.84
N GLY A 119 5.56 -10.01 -4.81
CA GLY A 119 6.90 -10.59 -4.96
C GLY A 119 7.69 -10.85 -3.67
N ARG A 120 7.06 -10.72 -2.50
CA ARG A 120 7.72 -10.99 -1.20
C ARG A 120 7.67 -12.46 -0.81
N ASP A 121 8.66 -12.90 -0.06
CA ASP A 121 8.67 -14.24 0.55
C ASP A 121 7.77 -14.24 1.79
N ALA A 122 6.52 -14.66 1.59
CA ALA A 122 5.51 -14.75 2.63
C ALA A 122 5.67 -15.98 3.52
#